data_AF-A0A410MAR1-F1
#
_entry.id   AF-A0A410MAR1-F1
#
_cell.length_a   1.000
_cell.length_b   1.000
_cell.length_c   1.000
_cell.angle_alpha   90.00
_cell.angle_beta   90.00
_cell.angle_gamma   90.00
#
_symmetry.space_group_name_H-M   'P 1'
#
loop_
_entity.id
_entity.type
_entity.pdbx_description
1 polymer ?
#
loop_
_entity_poly.entity_id
_entity_poly.type
_entity_poly.pdbx_seq_one_letter_code
_entity_poly.pdbx_strand_id
1 'polypeptide(L)'
;MKRRKELSEEEMDLIRNKVTEDEALEKFFKDCCLRNLRPATIEYYKNEFHATKKMLKKDLVDIKQEDIEAFIVRSKTQISITTINTRLRALRAFYNYLKKNKLISTNPMKNIKLLRDRQKVIETLDNQEIEKLVTIMRNDRTFVSFRNEVILLVFLDTGIRLSELVGIEVEDVATNHIVIRKTKNLYQRIVYLSERTQEQLRKYLVIRGDVEGTNKLFINRDNNELKPHSIQTGFTSYGKRAGISKRVSPHTFRHTMAKRMIMAGADAFTLMTILGHSDMTITKKYVYLWGPDIEKKHKQYSALKGLKF
;
A
#
# COMPACT_ATOMS: atom_id res chain seq x y z
N MET A 1 -16.87 -40.50 -46.53
CA MET A 1 -16.44 -41.10 -45.25
C MET A 1 -17.43 -40.66 -44.16
N LYS A 2 -18.24 -41.57 -43.59
CA LYS A 2 -19.23 -41.24 -42.55
C LYS A 2 -18.50 -41.08 -41.20
N ARG A 3 -18.84 -40.05 -40.43
CA ARG A 3 -18.30 -39.86 -39.07
C ARG A 3 -18.84 -40.96 -38.14
N ARG A 4 -18.03 -41.37 -37.16
CA ARG A 4 -18.44 -42.32 -36.11
C ARG A 4 -19.55 -41.70 -35.24
N LYS A 5 -20.40 -42.55 -34.67
CA LYS A 5 -21.52 -42.15 -33.82
C LYS A 5 -21.06 -41.66 -32.44
N GLU A 6 -19.91 -42.16 -32.00
CA GLU A 6 -19.27 -41.83 -30.72
C GLU A 6 -17.82 -41.43 -30.98
N LEU A 7 -17.32 -40.49 -30.17
CA LEU A 7 -15.94 -39.99 -30.22
C LEU A 7 -15.00 -41.04 -29.63
N SER A 8 -13.81 -41.22 -30.21
CA SER A 8 -12.77 -42.08 -29.62
C SER A 8 -12.28 -41.52 -28.27
N GLU A 9 -11.60 -42.32 -27.46
CA GLU A 9 -10.98 -41.80 -26.23
C GLU A 9 -9.97 -40.69 -26.50
N GLU A 10 -9.22 -40.76 -27.61
CA GLU A 10 -8.30 -39.70 -28.05
C GLU A 10 -9.04 -38.41 -28.48
N GLU A 11 -10.19 -38.54 -29.16
CA GLU A 11 -11.04 -37.40 -29.51
C GLU A 11 -11.74 -36.83 -28.27
N MET A 12 -12.12 -37.68 -27.33
CA MET A 12 -12.63 -37.30 -26.02
C MET A 12 -11.56 -36.62 -25.17
N ASP A 13 -10.29 -37.02 -25.27
CA ASP A 13 -9.17 -36.37 -24.60
C ASP A 13 -8.80 -35.04 -25.25
N LEU A 14 -8.93 -34.91 -26.57
CA LEU A 14 -8.86 -33.62 -27.27
C LEU A 14 -9.99 -32.66 -26.84
N ILE A 15 -11.16 -33.17 -26.50
CA ILE A 15 -12.29 -32.40 -25.93
C ILE A 15 -12.08 -32.13 -24.44
N ARG A 16 -11.50 -33.09 -23.71
CA ARG A 16 -11.19 -33.01 -22.27
C ARG A 16 -9.86 -32.33 -22.02
N ASN A 17 -9.17 -31.79 -23.03
CA ASN A 17 -7.82 -31.21 -22.93
C ASN A 17 -7.85 -30.01 -21.97
N LYS A 18 -7.85 -30.35 -20.69
CA LYS A 18 -8.06 -29.47 -19.56
C LYS A 18 -6.65 -29.09 -19.19
N VAL A 19 -6.33 -27.82 -19.39
CA VAL A 19 -5.07 -27.26 -18.91
C VAL A 19 -4.88 -27.72 -17.46
N THR A 20 -3.74 -28.31 -17.16
CA THR A 20 -3.43 -28.68 -15.78
C THR A 20 -3.27 -27.40 -14.96
N GLU A 21 -3.45 -27.48 -13.64
CA GLU A 21 -3.23 -26.30 -12.80
C GLU A 21 -1.81 -25.75 -12.95
N ASP A 22 -0.81 -26.64 -12.97
CA ASP A 22 0.59 -26.27 -13.10
C ASP A 22 0.86 -25.55 -14.41
N GLU A 23 0.35 -26.07 -15.54
CA GLU A 23 0.48 -25.42 -16.84
C GLU A 23 -0.22 -24.06 -16.87
N ALA A 24 -1.41 -23.95 -16.28
CA ALA A 24 -2.16 -22.70 -16.20
C ALA A 24 -1.43 -21.64 -15.37
N LEU A 25 -0.85 -22.03 -14.23
CA LEU A 25 -0.07 -21.17 -13.36
C LEU A 25 1.24 -20.74 -14.02
N GLU A 26 1.96 -21.67 -14.65
CA GLU A 26 3.20 -21.38 -15.37
C GLU A 26 2.95 -20.34 -16.47
N LYS A 27 1.94 -20.57 -17.31
CA LYS A 27 1.54 -19.64 -18.38
C LYS A 27 1.15 -18.26 -17.81
N PHE A 28 0.36 -18.23 -16.73
CA PHE A 28 -0.04 -16.97 -16.09
C PHE A 28 1.16 -16.20 -15.51
N PHE A 29 2.09 -16.87 -14.84
CA PHE A 29 3.26 -16.20 -14.26
C PHE A 29 4.26 -15.77 -15.34
N LYS A 30 4.41 -16.54 -16.42
CA LYS A 30 5.15 -16.12 -17.61
C LYS A 30 4.57 -14.83 -18.20
N ASP A 31 3.26 -14.74 -18.36
CA ASP A 31 2.59 -13.52 -18.80
C ASP A 31 2.77 -12.34 -17.83
N CYS A 32 2.77 -12.59 -16.52
CA CYS A 32 3.07 -11.56 -15.52
C CYS A 32 4.49 -11.01 -15.68
N CYS A 33 5.47 -11.88 -15.95
CA CYS A 33 6.85 -11.47 -16.23
C CYS A 33 6.94 -10.70 -17.56
N LEU A 34 6.27 -11.16 -18.63
CA LEU A 34 6.26 -10.48 -19.93
C LEU A 34 5.61 -9.08 -19.86
N ARG A 35 4.62 -8.89 -18.98
CA ARG A 35 4.02 -7.57 -18.69
C ARG A 35 4.86 -6.71 -17.74
N ASN A 36 6.05 -7.18 -17.38
CA ASN A 36 6.98 -6.51 -16.48
C ASN A 36 6.33 -6.13 -15.13
N LEU A 37 5.51 -7.05 -14.60
CA LEU A 37 4.93 -6.85 -13.27
C LEU A 37 6.02 -6.91 -12.20
N ARG A 38 5.85 -6.10 -11.15
CA ARG A 38 6.78 -6.07 -10.02
C ARG A 38 6.86 -7.45 -9.35
N PRO A 39 8.04 -7.86 -8.83
CA PRO A 39 8.18 -9.11 -8.08
C PRO A 39 7.17 -9.25 -6.92
N ALA A 40 6.92 -8.17 -6.18
CA ALA A 40 5.93 -8.15 -5.11
C ALA A 40 4.48 -8.37 -5.61
N THR A 41 4.18 -8.04 -6.87
CA THR A 41 2.86 -8.30 -7.48
C THR A 41 2.72 -9.77 -7.89
N ILE A 42 3.79 -10.40 -8.37
CA ILE A 42 3.84 -11.84 -8.65
C ILE A 42 3.66 -12.62 -7.34
N GLU A 43 4.39 -12.20 -6.30
CA GLU A 43 4.30 -12.81 -4.97
C GLU A 43 2.91 -12.64 -4.35
N TYR A 44 2.27 -11.48 -4.55
CA TYR A 44 0.88 -11.28 -4.20
C TYR A 44 -0.03 -12.33 -4.85
N TYR A 45 0.08 -12.58 -6.17
CA TYR A 45 -0.74 -13.60 -6.82
C TYR A 45 -0.50 -15.00 -6.25
N LYS A 46 0.77 -15.40 -6.06
CA LYS A 46 1.11 -16.70 -5.46
C LYS A 46 0.44 -16.90 -4.11
N ASN A 47 0.53 -15.89 -3.24
CA ASN A 47 -0.06 -15.94 -1.91
C ASN A 47 -1.60 -16.04 -1.93
N GLU A 48 -2.27 -15.26 -2.78
CA GLU A 48 -3.73 -15.32 -2.87
C GLU A 48 -4.23 -16.61 -3.51
N PHE A 49 -3.51 -17.16 -4.49
CA PHE A 49 -3.80 -18.45 -5.11
C PHE A 49 -3.65 -19.59 -4.11
N HIS A 50 -2.53 -19.65 -3.40
CA HIS A 50 -2.30 -20.64 -2.35
C HIS A 50 -3.38 -20.57 -1.25
N ALA A 51 -3.71 -19.35 -0.77
CA ALA A 51 -4.74 -19.16 0.24
C ALA A 51 -6.12 -19.61 -0.24
N THR A 52 -6.46 -19.35 -1.50
CA THR A 52 -7.73 -19.77 -2.10
C THR A 52 -7.80 -21.29 -2.23
N LYS A 53 -6.74 -21.92 -2.76
CA LYS A 53 -6.62 -23.38 -2.89
C LYS A 53 -6.78 -24.07 -1.54
N LYS A 54 -6.08 -23.57 -0.51
CA LYS A 54 -6.19 -24.11 0.86
C LYS A 54 -7.61 -24.05 1.43
N MET A 55 -8.38 -23.01 1.10
CA MET A 55 -9.75 -22.83 1.62
C MET A 55 -10.79 -23.65 0.87
N LEU A 56 -10.67 -23.73 -0.46
CA LEU A 56 -11.62 -24.45 -1.32
C LEU A 56 -11.28 -25.94 -1.45
N LYS A 57 -10.03 -26.34 -1.16
CA LYS A 57 -9.53 -27.70 -1.35
C LYS A 57 -9.79 -28.22 -2.77
N LYS A 58 -9.62 -27.33 -3.75
CA LYS A 58 -9.82 -27.58 -5.19
C LYS A 58 -8.72 -26.88 -5.96
N ASP A 59 -8.35 -27.47 -7.08
CA ASP A 59 -7.46 -26.83 -8.04
C ASP A 59 -8.18 -25.64 -8.69
N LEU A 60 -7.45 -24.56 -8.94
CA LEU A 60 -7.96 -23.31 -9.47
C LEU A 60 -8.61 -23.49 -10.84
N VAL A 61 -8.11 -24.43 -11.65
CA VAL A 61 -8.69 -24.74 -12.97
C VAL A 61 -10.05 -25.45 -12.87
N ASP A 62 -10.38 -26.01 -11.70
CA ASP A 62 -11.63 -26.74 -11.44
C ASP A 62 -12.69 -25.91 -10.69
N ILE A 63 -12.33 -24.72 -10.23
CA ILE A 63 -13.24 -23.83 -9.49
C ILE A 63 -14.35 -23.34 -10.41
N LYS A 64 -15.59 -23.53 -9.95
CA LYS A 64 -16.80 -22.99 -10.61
C LYS A 64 -17.28 -21.70 -9.95
N GLN A 65 -18.27 -21.06 -10.55
CA GLN A 65 -18.85 -19.83 -10.00
C GLN A 65 -19.43 -20.07 -8.59
N GLU A 66 -20.11 -21.21 -8.40
CA GLU A 66 -20.74 -21.59 -7.12
C GLU A 66 -19.71 -21.76 -6.00
N ASP A 67 -18.50 -22.25 -6.33
CA ASP A 67 -17.40 -22.38 -5.39
C ASP A 67 -16.91 -21.01 -4.89
N ILE A 68 -16.85 -20.01 -5.78
CA ILE A 68 -16.45 -18.65 -5.43
C ILE A 68 -17.52 -17.98 -4.58
N GLU A 69 -18.80 -18.18 -4.90
CA GLU A 69 -19.92 -17.67 -4.11
C GLU A 69 -19.92 -18.27 -2.70
N ALA A 70 -19.74 -19.59 -2.59
CA ALA A 70 -19.58 -20.28 -1.30
C ALA A 70 -18.36 -19.76 -0.52
N PHE A 71 -17.23 -19.55 -1.19
CA PHE A 71 -16.04 -18.93 -0.60
C PHE A 71 -16.35 -17.53 -0.03
N ILE A 72 -17.06 -16.69 -0.78
CA ILE A 72 -17.43 -15.33 -0.35
C ILE A 72 -18.30 -15.41 0.91
N VAL A 73 -19.35 -16.24 0.90
CA VAL A 73 -20.28 -16.38 2.03
C VAL A 73 -19.55 -16.87 3.28
N ARG A 74 -18.74 -17.93 3.16
CA ARG A 74 -17.96 -18.48 4.27
C ARG A 74 -16.92 -17.49 4.81
N SER A 75 -16.31 -16.71 3.93
CA SER A 75 -15.23 -15.79 4.31
C SER A 75 -15.72 -14.56 5.07
N LYS A 76 -17.00 -14.17 4.93
CA LYS A 76 -17.56 -12.98 5.59
C LYS A 76 -17.46 -13.01 7.12
N THR A 77 -17.46 -14.19 7.73
CA THR A 77 -17.34 -14.35 9.19
C THR A 77 -15.90 -14.57 9.66
N GLN A 78 -14.96 -14.80 8.73
CA GLN A 78 -13.59 -15.20 9.05
C GLN A 78 -12.56 -14.10 8.77
N ILE A 79 -12.80 -13.30 7.74
CA ILE A 79 -11.84 -12.30 7.26
C ILE A 79 -12.54 -11.00 6.86
N SER A 80 -11.77 -9.91 6.82
CA SER A 80 -12.30 -8.61 6.43
C SER A 80 -12.78 -8.60 4.97
N ILE A 81 -13.78 -7.77 4.67
CA ILE A 81 -14.28 -7.54 3.30
C ILE A 81 -13.15 -7.11 2.36
N THR A 82 -12.23 -6.27 2.86
CA THR A 82 -11.03 -5.87 2.13
C THR A 82 -10.19 -7.09 1.72
N THR A 83 -9.95 -8.03 2.64
CA THR A 83 -9.21 -9.29 2.35
C THR A 83 -9.94 -10.15 1.31
N ILE A 84 -11.26 -10.30 1.43
CA ILE A 84 -12.07 -11.03 0.45
C ILE A 84 -11.91 -10.40 -0.94
N ASN A 85 -12.09 -9.08 -1.04
CA ASN A 85 -11.94 -8.37 -2.30
C ASN A 85 -10.51 -8.45 -2.86
N THR A 86 -9.49 -8.49 -2.01
CA THR A 86 -8.09 -8.70 -2.42
C THR A 86 -7.92 -10.06 -3.11
N ARG A 87 -8.50 -11.13 -2.57
CA ARG A 87 -8.51 -12.46 -3.20
C ARG A 87 -9.29 -12.47 -4.51
N LEU A 88 -10.50 -11.90 -4.51
CA LEU A 88 -11.33 -11.83 -5.71
C LEU A 88 -10.64 -11.07 -6.86
N ARG A 89 -9.83 -10.05 -6.57
CA ARG A 89 -9.03 -9.36 -7.60
C ARG A 89 -7.93 -10.25 -8.18
N ALA A 90 -7.25 -11.04 -7.36
CA ALA A 90 -6.26 -12.00 -7.82
C ALA A 90 -6.90 -13.05 -8.74
N LEU A 91 -7.99 -13.67 -8.29
CA LEU A 91 -8.75 -14.66 -9.06
C LEU A 91 -9.28 -14.06 -10.37
N ARG A 92 -9.83 -12.85 -10.35
CA ARG A 92 -10.30 -12.19 -11.57
C ARG A 92 -9.18 -12.02 -12.59
N ALA A 93 -7.99 -11.60 -12.17
CA ALA A 93 -6.85 -11.47 -13.08
C ALA A 93 -6.47 -12.82 -13.70
N PHE A 94 -6.43 -13.88 -12.89
CA PHE A 94 -6.14 -15.25 -13.33
C PHE A 94 -7.15 -15.77 -14.35
N TYR A 95 -8.45 -15.80 -14.02
CA TYR A 95 -9.46 -16.34 -14.92
C TYR A 95 -9.71 -15.48 -16.16
N ASN A 96 -9.50 -14.16 -16.07
CA ASN A 96 -9.49 -13.31 -17.27
C ASN A 96 -8.34 -13.71 -18.20
N TYR A 97 -7.15 -13.98 -17.67
CA TYR A 97 -6.02 -14.46 -18.46
C TYR A 97 -6.31 -15.83 -19.09
N LEU A 98 -6.78 -16.80 -18.30
CA LEU A 98 -7.09 -18.14 -18.82
C LEU A 98 -8.16 -18.10 -19.92
N LYS A 99 -9.23 -17.32 -19.71
CA LYS A 99 -10.30 -17.17 -20.71
C LYS A 99 -9.82 -16.46 -21.97
N LYS A 100 -9.00 -15.41 -21.83
CA LYS A 100 -8.41 -14.68 -22.97
C LYS A 100 -7.53 -15.59 -23.82
N ASN A 101 -6.75 -16.47 -23.19
CA ASN A 101 -5.85 -17.42 -23.87
C ASN A 101 -6.52 -18.76 -24.22
N LYS A 102 -7.86 -18.84 -24.12
CA LYS A 102 -8.66 -20.03 -24.46
C LYS A 102 -8.28 -21.31 -23.68
N LEU A 103 -7.68 -21.15 -22.50
CA LEU A 103 -7.32 -22.26 -21.60
C LEU A 103 -8.52 -22.77 -20.80
N ILE A 104 -9.57 -21.95 -20.68
CA ILE A 104 -10.87 -22.33 -20.09
C ILE A 104 -12.01 -21.85 -20.98
N SER A 105 -13.09 -22.64 -21.02
CA SER A 105 -14.29 -22.34 -21.81
C SER A 105 -15.19 -21.28 -21.14
N THR A 106 -15.24 -21.25 -19.81
CA THR A 106 -16.05 -20.30 -19.03
C THR A 106 -15.20 -19.63 -17.97
N ASN A 107 -15.46 -18.35 -17.69
CA ASN A 107 -14.76 -17.61 -16.65
C ASN A 107 -15.63 -17.61 -15.37
N PRO A 108 -15.23 -18.30 -14.29
CA PRO A 108 -16.04 -18.41 -13.08
C PRO A 108 -16.15 -17.08 -12.32
N MET A 109 -15.30 -16.09 -12.64
CA MET A 109 -15.35 -14.73 -12.07
C MET A 109 -16.21 -13.76 -12.87
N LYS A 110 -16.82 -14.16 -14.00
CA LYS A 110 -17.52 -13.24 -14.93
C LYS A 110 -18.64 -12.46 -14.24
N ASN A 111 -19.44 -13.13 -13.41
CA ASN A 111 -20.60 -12.53 -12.74
C ASN A 111 -20.32 -12.16 -11.27
N ILE A 112 -19.13 -12.45 -10.77
CA ILE A 112 -18.76 -12.20 -9.37
C ILE A 112 -18.43 -10.71 -9.18
N LYS A 113 -19.27 -9.99 -8.43
CA LYS A 113 -19.03 -8.59 -8.05
C LYS A 113 -18.13 -8.51 -6.81
N LEU A 114 -17.32 -7.45 -6.72
CA LEU A 114 -16.61 -7.14 -5.48
C LEU A 114 -17.63 -6.73 -4.41
N LEU A 115 -17.37 -7.14 -3.17
CA LEU A 115 -18.20 -6.78 -2.03
C LEU A 115 -18.09 -5.28 -1.76
N ARG A 116 -19.22 -4.64 -1.48
CA ARG A 116 -19.23 -3.26 -0.97
C ARG A 116 -18.63 -3.27 0.43
N ASP A 117 -17.56 -2.51 0.64
CA ASP A 117 -16.96 -2.28 1.95
C ASP A 117 -17.32 -0.88 2.41
N ARG A 118 -17.61 -0.71 3.71
CA ARG A 118 -17.81 0.65 4.25
C ARG A 118 -16.45 1.35 4.19
N GLN A 119 -16.41 2.57 3.64
CA GLN A 119 -15.19 3.36 3.72
C GLN A 119 -14.91 3.66 5.18
N LYS A 120 -13.88 3.02 5.73
CA LYS A 120 -13.42 3.34 7.09
C LYS A 120 -12.73 4.69 7.05
N VAL A 121 -13.07 5.52 8.03
CA VAL A 121 -12.29 6.72 8.35
C VAL A 121 -10.89 6.27 8.70
N ILE A 122 -9.90 6.84 8.03
CA ILE A 122 -8.52 6.60 8.41
C ILE A 122 -8.21 7.62 9.49
N GLU A 123 -8.01 7.13 10.71
CA GLU A 123 -7.67 7.98 11.85
C GLU A 123 -6.32 8.67 11.61
N THR A 124 -6.25 9.93 12.00
CA THR A 124 -5.03 10.75 11.98
C THR A 124 -4.59 11.07 13.41
N LEU A 125 -3.30 11.30 13.58
CA LEU A 125 -2.77 11.76 14.86
C LEU A 125 -3.04 13.25 15.04
N ASP A 126 -3.39 13.66 16.27
CA ASP A 126 -3.45 15.07 16.66
C ASP A 126 -2.09 15.59 17.15
N ASN A 127 -2.02 16.88 17.49
CA ASN A 127 -0.77 17.51 17.96
C ASN A 127 -0.24 16.84 19.23
N GLN A 128 -1.11 16.57 20.21
CA GLN A 128 -0.71 16.01 21.50
C GLN A 128 -0.17 14.59 21.34
N GLU A 129 -0.78 13.78 20.48
CA GLU A 129 -0.31 12.44 20.15
C GLU A 129 1.07 12.46 19.47
N ILE A 130 1.30 13.38 18.54
CA ILE A 130 2.62 13.55 17.89
C ILE A 130 3.67 13.98 18.93
N GLU A 131 3.34 14.95 19.79
CA GLU A 131 4.24 15.43 20.85
C GLU A 131 4.60 14.32 21.85
N LYS A 132 3.63 13.48 22.23
CA LYS A 132 3.87 12.30 23.08
C LYS A 132 4.84 11.31 22.43
N LEU A 133 4.67 11.01 21.13
CA LEU A 133 5.58 10.12 20.41
C LEU A 133 7.02 10.65 20.41
N VAL A 134 7.19 11.93 20.09
CA VAL A 134 8.51 12.59 20.09
C VAL A 134 9.13 12.58 21.49
N THR A 135 8.34 12.88 22.53
CA THR A 135 8.80 12.90 23.92
C THR A 135 9.33 11.53 24.34
N ILE A 136 8.59 10.47 24.05
CA ILE A 136 9.01 9.10 24.39
C ILE A 136 10.31 8.72 23.65
N MET A 137 10.45 9.07 22.37
CA MET A 137 11.67 8.82 21.61
C MET A 137 12.89 9.56 22.18
N ARG A 138 12.69 10.80 22.63
CA ARG A 138 13.77 11.60 23.25
C ARG A 138 14.19 11.05 24.61
N ASN A 139 13.22 10.58 25.41
CA ASN A 139 13.49 10.01 26.73
C ASN A 139 14.32 8.72 26.68
N ASP A 140 14.22 7.95 25.59
CA ASP A 140 15.01 6.72 25.41
C ASP A 140 16.51 7.00 25.25
N ARG A 141 16.90 8.19 24.76
CA ARG A 141 18.30 8.63 24.61
C ARG A 141 19.19 7.62 23.87
N THR A 142 18.65 6.90 22.88
CA THR A 142 19.40 5.93 22.07
C THR A 142 19.54 6.39 20.63
N PHE A 143 20.52 5.83 19.91
CA PHE A 143 20.63 6.00 18.45
C PHE A 143 19.32 5.64 17.73
N VAL A 144 18.73 4.50 18.09
CA VAL A 144 17.50 3.98 17.46
C VAL A 144 16.33 4.93 17.67
N SER A 145 16.18 5.48 18.88
CA SER A 145 15.08 6.39 19.19
C SER A 145 15.24 7.73 18.50
N PHE A 146 16.46 8.29 18.45
CA PHE A 146 16.74 9.51 17.70
C PHE A 146 16.53 9.33 16.19
N ARG A 147 17.02 8.23 15.60
CA ARG A 147 16.74 7.87 14.21
C ARG A 147 15.22 7.80 13.94
N ASN A 148 14.47 7.17 14.84
CA ASN A 148 13.02 7.03 14.67
C ASN A 148 12.27 8.37 14.82
N GLU A 149 12.76 9.30 15.64
CA GLU A 149 12.26 10.69 15.69
C GLU A 149 12.47 11.36 14.32
N VAL A 150 13.65 11.25 13.74
CA VAL A 150 13.97 11.83 12.42
C VAL A 150 13.09 11.21 11.33
N ILE A 151 12.90 9.88 11.35
CA ILE A 151 11.99 9.18 10.43
C ILE A 151 10.55 9.69 10.58
N LEU A 152 10.07 9.92 11.82
CA LEU A 152 8.74 10.46 12.07
C LEU A 152 8.58 11.85 11.45
N LEU A 153 9.56 12.73 11.65
CA LEU A 153 9.57 14.09 11.07
C LEU A 153 9.55 14.03 9.55
N VAL A 154 10.41 13.22 8.93
CA VAL A 154 10.42 13.04 7.46
C VAL A 154 9.06 12.56 6.96
N PHE A 155 8.42 11.58 7.63
CA PHE A 155 7.08 11.16 7.23
C PHE A 155 6.03 12.26 7.36
N LEU A 156 6.09 13.06 8.43
CA LEU A 156 5.12 14.12 8.69
C LEU A 156 5.30 15.35 7.79
N ASP A 157 6.51 15.59 7.27
CA ASP A 157 6.79 16.69 6.34
C ASP A 157 6.51 16.31 4.88
N THR A 158 6.97 15.11 4.49
CA THR A 158 7.03 14.72 3.08
C THR A 158 5.88 13.80 2.67
N GLY A 159 5.28 13.12 3.65
CA GLY A 159 4.22 12.14 3.41
C GLY A 159 4.67 10.92 2.61
N ILE A 160 5.97 10.68 2.37
CA ILE A 160 6.46 9.57 1.51
C ILE A 160 6.00 8.18 1.99
N ARG A 161 6.01 7.20 1.08
CA ARG A 161 5.67 5.80 1.42
C ARG A 161 6.83 5.15 2.18
N LEU A 162 6.51 4.17 3.03
CA LEU A 162 7.53 3.39 3.75
C LEU A 162 8.57 2.75 2.81
N SER A 163 8.12 2.21 1.67
CA SER A 163 9.01 1.63 0.66
C SER A 163 9.93 2.66 0.00
N GLU A 164 9.49 3.93 -0.06
CA GLU A 164 10.31 5.02 -0.58
C GLU A 164 11.33 5.43 0.48
N LEU A 165 10.92 5.60 1.75
CA LEU A 165 11.81 5.94 2.86
C LEU A 165 13.00 4.98 3.01
N VAL A 166 12.75 3.66 3.05
CA VAL A 166 13.83 2.67 3.16
C VAL A 166 14.72 2.61 1.93
N GLY A 167 14.27 3.18 0.81
CA GLY A 167 15.01 3.23 -0.44
C GLY A 167 16.00 4.37 -0.52
N ILE A 168 15.83 5.42 0.30
CA ILE A 168 16.64 6.66 0.27
C ILE A 168 18.09 6.34 0.60
N GLU A 169 18.99 6.87 -0.22
CA GLU A 169 20.45 6.82 -0.04
C GLU A 169 20.98 8.17 0.46
N VAL A 170 22.20 8.22 1.01
CA VAL A 170 22.74 9.46 1.60
C VAL A 170 22.86 10.57 0.55
N GLU A 171 23.29 10.27 -0.68
CA GLU A 171 23.35 11.25 -1.77
C GLU A 171 21.98 11.79 -2.24
N ASP A 172 20.88 11.16 -1.84
CA ASP A 172 19.54 11.66 -2.16
C ASP A 172 19.15 12.85 -1.30
N VAL A 173 19.89 13.13 -0.22
CA VAL A 173 19.59 14.19 0.74
C VAL A 173 20.34 15.47 0.35
N ALA A 174 19.58 16.46 -0.08
CA ALA A 174 20.06 17.83 -0.24
C ALA A 174 19.68 18.69 0.99
N THR A 175 20.11 19.95 0.99
CA THR A 175 19.89 20.86 2.13
C THR A 175 18.42 21.01 2.50
N ASN A 176 17.54 21.24 1.52
CA ASN A 176 16.12 21.52 1.76
C ASN A 176 15.16 20.47 1.20
N HIS A 177 15.67 19.37 0.64
CA HIS A 177 14.86 18.38 -0.03
C HIS A 177 15.49 16.99 -0.07
N ILE A 178 14.68 15.97 -0.38
CA ILE A 178 15.12 14.60 -0.64
C ILE A 178 14.65 14.18 -2.04
N VAL A 179 15.54 13.55 -2.80
CA VAL A 179 15.24 12.97 -4.11
C VAL A 179 14.73 11.55 -3.93
N ILE A 180 13.46 11.30 -4.28
CA ILE A 180 12.86 9.97 -4.23
C ILE A 180 13.04 9.30 -5.60
N ARG A 181 14.10 8.48 -5.73
CA ARG A 181 14.43 7.80 -7.00
C ARG A 181 13.58 6.56 -7.29
N LYS A 182 13.33 5.72 -6.29
CA LYS A 182 12.69 4.41 -6.44
C LYS A 182 11.20 4.47 -6.12
N THR A 183 10.38 5.02 -7.04
CA THR A 183 8.92 5.09 -6.84
C THR A 183 8.18 3.88 -7.41
N LYS A 184 6.92 3.69 -6.97
CA LYS A 184 6.02 2.67 -7.53
C LYS A 184 5.71 2.90 -9.03
N ASN A 185 6.06 4.07 -9.57
CA ASN A 185 5.76 4.45 -10.94
C ASN A 185 7.01 4.76 -11.77
N LEU A 186 8.23 4.46 -11.26
CA LEU A 186 9.52 4.71 -11.94
C LEU A 186 9.84 6.20 -12.24
N TYR A 187 9.02 7.14 -11.77
CA TYR A 187 9.31 8.57 -11.85
C TYR A 187 10.07 9.03 -10.60
N GLN A 188 11.17 9.73 -10.81
CA GLN A 188 11.85 10.45 -9.73
C GLN A 188 11.01 11.66 -9.32
N ARG A 189 10.96 11.95 -8.02
CA ARG A 189 10.33 13.19 -7.53
C ARG A 189 11.07 13.76 -6.34
N ILE A 190 10.99 15.06 -6.17
CA ILE A 190 11.58 15.78 -5.05
C ILE A 190 10.50 15.97 -3.97
N VAL A 191 10.89 15.80 -2.70
CA VAL A 191 10.07 16.18 -1.55
C VAL A 191 10.84 17.17 -0.69
N TYR A 192 10.18 18.26 -0.29
CA TYR A 192 10.80 19.33 0.49
C TYR A 192 10.72 19.06 1.99
N LEU A 193 11.68 19.60 2.72
CA LEU A 193 11.79 19.49 4.17
C LEU A 193 11.66 20.87 4.80
N SER A 194 10.91 20.97 5.90
CA SER A 194 10.92 22.14 6.78
C SER A 194 12.29 22.28 7.47
N GLU A 195 12.64 23.50 7.88
CA GLU A 195 13.90 23.79 8.59
C GLU A 195 14.10 22.88 9.80
N ARG A 196 13.03 22.58 10.54
CA ARG A 196 13.06 21.67 11.69
C ARG A 196 13.48 20.25 11.28
N THR A 197 12.93 19.73 10.20
CA THR A 197 13.31 18.38 9.71
C THR A 197 14.72 18.38 9.17
N GLN A 198 15.13 19.43 8.45
CA GLN A 198 16.50 19.60 7.96
C GLN A 198 17.52 19.57 9.11
N GLU A 199 17.24 20.31 10.18
CA GLU A 199 18.12 20.38 11.35
C GLU A 199 18.30 19.01 12.02
N GLN A 200 17.20 18.28 12.24
CA GLN A 200 17.24 16.96 12.85
C GLN A 200 17.90 15.92 11.93
N LEU A 201 17.63 15.99 10.63
CA LEU A 201 18.25 15.11 9.64
C LEU A 201 19.77 15.35 9.56
N ARG A 202 20.22 16.61 9.58
CA ARG A 202 21.65 16.95 9.64
C ARG A 202 22.32 16.40 10.90
N LYS A 203 21.71 16.56 12.07
CA LYS A 203 22.21 15.96 13.32
C LYS A 203 22.29 14.44 13.21
N TYR A 204 21.27 13.82 12.60
CA TYR A 204 21.27 12.39 12.36
C TYR A 204 22.39 11.95 11.42
N LEU A 205 22.65 12.66 10.33
CA LEU A 205 23.75 12.33 9.42
C LEU A 205 25.11 12.38 10.14
N VAL A 206 25.33 13.38 11.00
CA VAL A 206 26.55 13.46 11.82
C VAL A 206 26.67 12.26 12.78
N ILE A 207 25.59 11.88 13.46
CA ILE A 207 25.58 10.76 14.41
C ILE A 207 25.67 9.40 13.70
N ARG A 208 25.01 9.27 12.55
CA ARG A 208 25.08 8.09 11.67
C ARG A 208 26.52 7.85 11.23
N GLY A 209 27.21 8.93 10.87
CA GLY A 209 28.55 8.86 10.28
C GLY A 209 28.56 8.12 8.95
N ASP A 210 29.78 7.80 8.50
CA ASP A 210 30.01 6.93 7.35
C ASP A 210 29.92 5.48 7.79
N VAL A 211 29.23 4.67 6.99
CA VAL A 211 28.91 3.29 7.33
C VAL A 211 29.38 2.40 6.20
N GLU A 212 30.36 1.55 6.48
CA GLU A 212 30.88 0.62 5.50
C GLU A 212 29.80 -0.40 5.08
N GLY A 213 29.72 -0.70 3.79
CA GLY A 213 28.81 -1.71 3.24
C GLY A 213 27.35 -1.25 3.07
N THR A 214 26.97 -0.04 3.51
CA THR A 214 25.64 0.50 3.18
C THR A 214 25.60 2.01 3.03
N ASN A 215 24.99 2.43 1.93
CA ASN A 215 24.74 3.83 1.65
C ASN A 215 23.30 4.28 1.94
N LYS A 216 22.53 3.45 2.66
CA LYS A 216 21.16 3.80 3.03
C LYS A 216 21.13 4.94 4.04
N LEU A 217 20.22 5.89 3.83
CA LEU A 217 20.04 7.01 4.73
C LEU A 217 19.75 6.53 6.15
N PHE A 218 18.74 5.65 6.30
CA PHE A 218 18.37 5.08 7.59
C PHE A 218 18.90 3.67 7.77
N ILE A 219 19.69 3.48 8.82
CA ILE A 219 20.33 2.20 9.19
C ILE A 219 19.78 1.63 10.50
N ASN A 220 19.94 0.33 10.72
CA ASN A 220 19.61 -0.34 11.98
C ASN A 220 20.71 -0.06 13.05
N ARG A 221 20.58 -0.66 14.25
CA ARG A 221 21.56 -0.46 15.33
C ARG A 221 22.93 -1.09 15.02
N ASP A 222 22.93 -2.10 14.16
CA ASP A 222 24.10 -2.88 13.78
C ASP A 222 24.64 -2.40 12.42
N ASN A 223 24.42 -1.13 12.07
CA ASN A 223 24.93 -0.49 10.84
C ASN A 223 24.51 -1.13 9.51
N ASN A 224 23.44 -1.92 9.50
CA ASN A 224 22.87 -2.54 8.31
C ASN A 224 21.62 -1.80 7.82
N GLU A 225 21.15 -2.14 6.61
CA GLU A 225 19.93 -1.58 6.04
C GLU A 225 18.70 -1.76 6.96
N LEU A 226 17.95 -0.67 7.17
CA LEU A 226 16.75 -0.71 7.99
C LEU A 226 15.57 -1.38 7.24
N LYS A 227 15.08 -2.51 7.77
CA LYS A 227 13.97 -3.24 7.16
C LYS A 227 12.63 -2.52 7.40
N PRO A 228 11.70 -2.52 6.42
CA PRO A 228 10.36 -1.93 6.57
C PRO A 228 9.59 -2.43 7.80
N HIS A 229 9.69 -3.73 8.08
CA HIS A 229 9.00 -4.35 9.21
C HIS A 229 9.46 -3.76 10.55
N SER A 230 10.77 -3.53 10.72
CA SER A 230 11.35 -2.95 11.94
C SER A 230 10.83 -1.54 12.22
N ILE A 231 10.60 -0.74 11.18
CA ILE A 231 10.00 0.59 11.31
C ILE A 231 8.55 0.47 11.78
N GLN A 232 7.78 -0.44 11.18
CA GLN A 232 6.37 -0.63 11.53
C GLN A 232 6.19 -1.13 12.97
N THR A 233 6.98 -2.12 13.40
CA THR A 233 6.93 -2.66 14.76
C THR A 233 7.43 -1.65 15.78
N GLY A 234 8.49 -0.91 15.46
CA GLY A 234 9.00 0.19 16.28
C GLY A 234 7.94 1.26 16.55
N PHE A 235 7.31 1.79 15.52
CA PHE A 235 6.24 2.79 15.68
C PHE A 235 4.99 2.24 16.38
N THR A 236 4.66 0.96 16.17
CA THR A 236 3.58 0.31 16.92
C THR A 236 3.92 0.28 18.42
N SER A 237 5.18 -0.02 18.78
CA SER A 237 5.65 -0.01 20.17
C SER A 237 5.59 1.40 20.78
N TYR A 238 6.06 2.43 20.06
CA TYR A 238 5.96 3.82 20.52
C TYR A 238 4.51 4.25 20.76
N GLY A 239 3.58 3.88 19.86
CA GLY A 239 2.16 4.17 20.03
C GLY A 239 1.58 3.56 21.31
N LYS A 240 1.92 2.29 21.59
CA LYS A 240 1.50 1.61 22.84
C LYS A 240 2.05 2.31 24.08
N ARG A 241 3.35 2.64 24.07
CA ARG A 241 4.01 3.35 25.19
C ARG A 241 3.44 4.76 25.40
N ALA A 242 2.99 5.41 24.33
CA ALA A 242 2.35 6.72 24.36
C ALA A 242 0.88 6.69 24.82
N GLY A 243 0.29 5.50 25.03
CA GLY A 243 -1.13 5.36 25.33
C GLY A 243 -2.03 5.79 24.17
N ILE A 244 -1.56 5.70 22.93
CA ILE A 244 -2.33 6.07 21.74
C ILE A 244 -3.14 4.86 21.29
N SER A 245 -4.47 4.98 21.33
CA SER A 245 -5.39 3.92 20.89
C SER A 245 -5.41 3.74 19.37
N LYS A 246 -5.16 4.83 18.63
CA LYS A 246 -5.09 4.84 17.16
C LYS A 246 -3.88 4.05 16.67
N ARG A 247 -3.97 3.51 15.45
CA ARG A 247 -2.82 2.87 14.80
C ARG A 247 -1.69 3.87 14.57
N VAL A 248 -0.52 3.65 15.16
CA VAL A 248 0.69 4.44 14.88
C VAL A 248 1.54 3.72 13.83
N SER A 249 1.56 4.25 12.61
CA SER A 249 2.25 3.62 11.47
C SER A 249 2.61 4.63 10.38
N PRO A 250 3.54 4.30 9.45
CA PRO A 250 3.87 5.16 8.32
C PRO A 250 2.66 5.61 7.49
N HIS A 251 1.66 4.74 7.33
CA HIS A 251 0.44 5.10 6.63
C HIS A 251 -0.35 6.16 7.43
N THR A 252 -0.48 5.99 8.74
CA THR A 252 -1.11 6.99 9.63
C THR A 252 -0.40 8.34 9.56
N PHE A 253 0.94 8.35 9.52
CA PHE A 253 1.70 9.61 9.41
C PHE A 253 1.43 10.32 8.10
N ARG A 254 1.39 9.59 6.97
CA ARG A 254 1.02 10.16 5.67
C ARG A 254 -0.40 10.74 5.66
N HIS A 255 -1.37 10.07 6.28
CA HIS A 255 -2.73 10.60 6.44
C HIS A 255 -2.77 11.83 7.33
N THR A 256 -1.99 11.82 8.40
CA THR A 256 -1.86 12.95 9.33
C THR A 256 -1.28 14.16 8.62
N MET A 257 -0.17 14.00 7.91
CA MET A 257 0.45 15.05 7.08
C MET A 257 -0.55 15.62 6.07
N ALA A 258 -1.21 14.76 5.30
CA ALA A 258 -2.17 15.18 4.29
C ALA A 258 -3.33 15.98 4.88
N LYS A 259 -3.91 15.52 6.01
CA LYS A 259 -4.96 16.25 6.73
C LYS A 259 -4.46 17.63 7.17
N ARG A 260 -3.28 17.68 7.81
CA ARG A 260 -2.70 18.93 8.30
C ARG A 260 -2.47 19.95 7.19
N MET A 261 -1.94 19.52 6.05
CA MET A 261 -1.72 20.41 4.89
C MET A 261 -3.03 20.99 4.37
N ILE A 262 -4.06 20.15 4.20
CA ILE A 262 -5.38 20.62 3.75
C ILE A 262 -5.97 21.59 4.77
N MET A 263 -5.86 21.31 6.08
CA MET A 263 -6.35 22.21 7.13
C MET A 263 -5.58 23.54 7.17
N ALA A 264 -4.29 23.54 6.83
CA ALA A 264 -3.48 24.75 6.69
C ALA A 264 -3.80 25.56 5.43
N GLY A 265 -4.63 25.03 4.52
CA GLY A 265 -5.08 25.73 3.32
C GLY A 265 -4.42 25.27 2.02
N ALA A 266 -3.60 24.22 2.03
CA ALA A 266 -3.06 23.65 0.79
C ALA A 266 -4.19 23.16 -0.13
N ASP A 267 -4.05 23.38 -1.43
CA ASP A 267 -5.00 22.88 -2.42
C ASP A 267 -4.78 21.38 -2.68
N ALA A 268 -5.82 20.72 -3.19
CA ALA A 268 -5.81 19.28 -3.40
C ALA A 268 -4.84 18.82 -4.51
N PHE A 269 -4.55 19.66 -5.50
CA PHE A 269 -3.60 19.34 -6.58
C PHE A 269 -2.16 19.39 -6.07
N THR A 270 -1.81 20.41 -5.29
CA THR A 270 -0.52 20.48 -4.59
C THR A 270 -0.32 19.26 -3.70
N LEU A 271 -1.32 18.90 -2.90
CA LEU A 271 -1.25 17.68 -2.08
C LEU A 271 -1.08 16.41 -2.95
N MET A 272 -1.82 16.28 -4.05
CA MET A 272 -1.71 15.15 -4.97
C MET A 272 -0.28 14.99 -5.52
N THR A 273 0.34 16.10 -5.92
CA THR A 273 1.71 16.16 -6.43
C THR A 273 2.72 15.75 -5.37
N ILE A 274 2.64 16.33 -4.17
CA ILE A 274 3.54 16.00 -3.04
C ILE A 274 3.45 14.52 -2.68
N LEU A 275 2.23 13.99 -2.60
CA LEU A 275 1.98 12.59 -2.30
C LEU A 275 2.38 11.66 -3.46
N GLY A 276 2.61 12.16 -4.67
CA GLY A 276 2.90 11.35 -5.85
C GLY A 276 1.77 10.37 -6.16
N HIS A 277 0.53 10.87 -6.16
CA HIS A 277 -0.64 10.12 -6.64
C HIS A 277 -0.83 10.40 -8.12
N SER A 278 -0.98 9.35 -8.92
CA SER A 278 -1.31 9.46 -10.35
C SER A 278 -2.81 9.63 -10.60
N ASP A 279 -3.65 9.40 -9.58
CA ASP A 279 -5.12 9.48 -9.68
C ASP A 279 -5.67 10.26 -8.47
N MET A 280 -6.45 11.30 -8.76
CA MET A 280 -7.11 12.14 -7.78
C MET A 280 -8.08 11.35 -6.89
N THR A 281 -8.60 10.21 -7.35
CA THR A 281 -9.45 9.32 -6.54
C THR A 281 -8.75 8.86 -5.26
N ILE A 282 -7.42 8.74 -5.29
CA ILE A 282 -6.64 8.41 -4.10
C ILE A 282 -6.58 9.63 -3.17
N THR A 283 -6.34 10.82 -3.71
CA THR A 283 -6.31 12.09 -2.97
C THR A 283 -7.68 12.43 -2.37
N LYS A 284 -8.79 12.08 -3.05
CA LYS A 284 -10.16 12.25 -2.53
C LYS A 284 -10.34 11.62 -1.15
N LYS A 285 -9.68 10.48 -0.85
CA LYS A 285 -9.74 9.86 0.48
C LYS A 285 -9.19 10.76 1.60
N TYR A 286 -8.29 11.67 1.27
CA TYR A 286 -7.70 12.64 2.19
C TYR A 286 -8.51 13.94 2.25
N VAL A 287 -9.16 14.32 1.13
CA VAL A 287 -9.95 15.56 1.00
C VAL A 287 -11.37 15.39 1.57
N TYR A 288 -11.96 14.20 1.51
CA TYR A 288 -13.35 13.93 1.94
C TYR A 288 -13.56 13.90 3.46
N LEU A 289 -12.56 14.35 4.23
CA LEU A 289 -12.48 14.17 5.67
C LEU A 289 -13.14 15.35 6.43
N TRP A 290 -14.42 15.14 6.76
CA TRP A 290 -15.14 15.47 8.02
C TRP A 290 -15.76 16.85 8.26
N GLY A 291 -17.04 16.82 8.69
CA GLY A 291 -17.95 17.95 8.90
C GLY A 291 -17.45 19.10 9.77
N PRO A 292 -16.77 18.89 10.93
CA PRO A 292 -16.25 19.99 11.75
C PRO A 292 -15.16 20.79 11.03
N ASP A 293 -14.34 20.11 10.21
CA ASP A 293 -13.26 20.75 9.44
C ASP A 293 -13.83 21.52 8.23
N ILE A 294 -14.93 21.03 7.64
CA ILE A 294 -15.69 21.75 6.61
C ILE A 294 -16.30 23.03 7.16
N GLU A 295 -16.87 23.00 8.36
CA GLU A 295 -17.40 24.21 9.01
C GLU A 295 -16.31 25.25 9.22
N LYS A 296 -15.14 24.85 9.74
CA LYS A 296 -14.00 25.73 9.94
C LYS A 296 -13.51 26.34 8.62
N LYS A 297 -13.41 25.53 7.56
CA LYS A 297 -13.06 26.02 6.22
C LYS A 297 -14.12 26.94 5.64
N HIS A 298 -15.40 26.61 5.78
CA HIS A 298 -16.49 27.46 5.31
C HIS A 298 -16.47 28.82 6.02
N LYS A 299 -16.22 28.86 7.34
CA LYS A 299 -16.02 30.14 8.07
C LYS A 299 -14.83 30.92 7.52
N GLN A 300 -13.71 30.24 7.22
CA GLN A 300 -12.50 30.89 6.72
C GLN A 300 -12.65 31.42 5.28
N TYR A 301 -13.34 30.66 4.42
CA TYR A 301 -13.49 30.88 2.97
C TYR A 301 -14.94 31.13 2.55
N SER A 302 -15.76 31.71 3.44
CA SER A 302 -17.16 32.02 3.14
C SER A 302 -17.23 32.91 1.91
N ALA A 303 -18.13 32.59 0.98
CA ALA A 303 -18.34 33.39 -0.23
C ALA A 303 -18.80 34.84 0.08
N LEU A 304 -19.30 35.08 1.29
CA LEU A 304 -19.73 36.40 1.75
C LEU A 304 -18.61 37.17 2.48
N LYS A 305 -17.44 36.55 2.70
CA LYS A 305 -16.33 37.18 3.41
C LYS A 305 -15.81 38.37 2.60
N GLY A 306 -15.85 39.56 3.19
CA GLY A 306 -15.42 40.82 2.55
C GLY A 306 -16.56 41.63 1.92
N LEU A 307 -17.80 41.10 1.91
CA LEU A 307 -18.98 41.88 1.55
C LEU A 307 -19.42 42.72 2.76
N LYS A 308 -19.74 43.99 2.51
CA LYS A 308 -20.36 44.88 3.50
C LYS A 308 -21.84 44.99 3.14
N PHE A 309 -22.71 44.51 4.02
CA PHE A 309 -24.15 44.81 3.97
C PHE A 309 -24.41 46.07 4.79
#